data_AF-A0A9W4H7Z0-F1
#
_entry.id   AF-A0A9W4H7Z0-F1
#
_cell.length_a   1.000
_cell.length_b   1.000
_cell.length_c   1.000
_cell.angle_alpha   90.00
_cell.angle_beta   90.00
_cell.angle_gamma   90.00
#
_symmetry.space_group_name_H-M   'P 1'
#
loop_
_entity.id
_entity.type
_entity.pdbx_description
1 polymer ?
#
loop_
_entity_poly.entity_id
_entity_poly.type
_entity_poly.pdbx_seq_one_letter_code
_entity_poly.pdbx_strand_id
1 'polypeptide(L)'
;MAVERYRPCYPAQPTPTGKAALPFVAETLQKELDALSAQEPKAEAFATDDAFRHAFAAWDARYEELYDAQEVGVVFLSEQGCGYSSLLVMTGLHKGTVWEDLRPADSGIAPTGLDFGQWYRR
;
A
#
# COMPACT_ATOMS: atom_id res chain seq x y z
N MET A 1 30.35 3.86 27.29
CA MET A 1 29.00 3.35 26.97
C MET A 1 28.50 4.13 25.77
N ALA A 2 28.52 3.50 24.59
CA ALA A 2 27.92 4.07 23.40
C ALA A 2 26.43 3.75 23.43
N VAL A 3 25.58 4.78 23.39
CA VAL A 3 24.14 4.61 23.22
C VAL A 3 23.93 4.17 21.78
N GLU A 4 23.72 2.88 21.58
CA GLU A 4 23.35 2.33 20.29
C GLU A 4 22.00 2.94 19.90
N ARG A 5 22.01 3.79 18.88
CA ARG A 5 20.79 4.38 18.35
C ARG A 5 19.97 3.24 17.78
N TYR A 6 18.86 2.90 18.43
CA TYR A 6 17.83 2.03 17.88
C TYR A 6 17.51 2.50 16.46
N ARG A 7 17.94 1.73 15.46
CA ARG A 7 17.49 1.87 14.08
C ARG A 7 16.26 0.99 13.96
N PRO A 8 15.03 1.55 13.86
CA PRO A 8 13.87 0.72 13.56
C PRO A 8 14.17 -0.06 12.26
N CYS A 9 13.87 -1.37 12.26
CA CYS A 9 14.13 -2.26 11.12
C CYS A 9 13.48 -1.78 9.81
N TYR A 10 12.44 -0.95 9.93
CA TYR A 10 11.89 -0.16 8.85
C TYR A 10 11.92 1.32 9.28
N PRO A 11 12.86 2.14 8.80
CA PRO A 11 12.71 3.58 8.96
C PRO A 11 11.40 3.95 8.27
N ALA A 12 10.49 4.59 9.01
CA ALA A 12 9.31 5.27 8.45
C ALA A 12 9.75 6.00 7.18
N GLN A 13 9.41 5.48 6.00
CA GLN A 13 9.76 6.15 4.76
C GLN A 13 8.83 7.37 4.71
N PRO A 14 9.36 8.60 4.80
CA PRO A 14 8.51 9.76 4.73
C PRO A 14 7.81 9.75 3.36
N THR A 15 6.48 9.86 3.35
CA THR A 15 5.75 9.93 2.08
C THR A 15 6.27 11.15 1.31
N PRO A 16 6.81 10.99 0.08
CA PRO A 16 7.29 12.11 -0.70
C PRO A 16 6.18 13.15 -0.85
N THR A 17 6.48 14.43 -0.61
CA THR A 17 5.47 15.50 -0.58
C THR A 17 4.64 15.58 -1.86
N GLY A 18 5.23 15.24 -3.01
CA GLY A 18 4.53 15.15 -4.29
C GLY A 18 3.46 14.06 -4.33
N LYS A 19 3.71 12.90 -3.69
CA LYS A 19 2.72 11.80 -3.60
C LYS A 19 1.57 12.16 -2.66
N ALA A 20 1.86 12.78 -1.52
CA ALA A 20 0.84 13.16 -0.53
C ALA A 20 -0.18 14.21 -1.04
N ALA A 21 0.18 14.98 -2.07
CA ALA A 21 -0.69 16.00 -2.67
C ALA A 21 -1.62 15.46 -3.77
N LEU A 22 -1.42 14.23 -4.23
CA LEU A 22 -2.29 13.60 -5.23
C LEU A 22 -3.62 13.16 -4.61
N PRO A 23 -4.69 12.95 -5.40
CA PRO A 23 -5.95 12.41 -4.89
C PRO A 23 -5.75 11.02 -4.26
N PHE A 24 -6.31 10.79 -3.08
CA PHE A 24 -6.37 9.47 -2.49
C PHE A 24 -7.26 8.53 -3.31
N VAL A 25 -6.73 7.37 -3.71
CA VAL A 25 -7.35 6.44 -4.68
C VAL A 25 -7.32 4.96 -4.23
N ALA A 26 -6.92 4.67 -2.99
CA ALA A 26 -6.68 3.29 -2.56
C ALA A 26 -7.89 2.37 -2.76
N GLU A 27 -9.11 2.82 -2.47
CA GLU A 27 -10.34 2.02 -2.68
C GLU A 27 -10.63 1.75 -4.16
N THR A 28 -10.39 2.74 -5.03
CA THR A 28 -10.59 2.57 -6.48
C THR A 28 -9.58 1.58 -7.03
N LEU A 29 -8.30 1.74 -6.66
CA LEU A 29 -7.23 0.85 -7.11
C LEU A 29 -7.31 -0.53 -6.49
N GLN A 30 -7.89 -0.70 -5.30
CA GLN A 30 -8.11 -2.03 -4.72
C GLN A 30 -8.98 -2.88 -5.63
N LYS A 31 -10.05 -2.31 -6.21
CA LYS A 31 -10.90 -3.04 -7.14
C LYS A 31 -10.18 -3.42 -8.43
N GLU A 32 -9.27 -2.55 -8.90
CA GLU A 32 -8.44 -2.85 -10.06
C GLU A 32 -7.41 -3.95 -9.77
N LEU A 33 -6.80 -3.92 -8.58
CA LEU A 33 -5.90 -4.97 -8.10
C LEU A 33 -6.63 -6.31 -7.96
N ASP A 34 -7.81 -6.33 -7.35
CA ASP A 34 -8.61 -7.56 -7.24
C ASP A 34 -8.92 -8.17 -8.61
N ALA A 35 -9.28 -7.31 -9.58
CA ALA A 35 -9.54 -7.73 -10.96
C ALA A 35 -8.26 -8.22 -11.67
N LEU A 36 -7.11 -7.61 -11.41
CA LEU A 36 -5.82 -8.01 -11.96
C LEU A 36 -5.33 -9.32 -11.33
N SER A 37 -5.49 -9.50 -10.03
CA SER A 37 -5.16 -10.74 -9.30
C SER A 37 -5.93 -11.94 -9.84
N ALA A 38 -7.20 -11.75 -10.21
CA ALA A 38 -7.99 -12.78 -10.87
C ALA A 38 -7.46 -13.18 -12.26
N GLN A 39 -6.61 -12.35 -12.87
CA GLN A 39 -6.00 -12.56 -14.19
C GLN A 39 -4.54 -13.02 -14.10
N GLU A 40 -4.06 -13.40 -12.91
CA GLU A 40 -2.70 -13.91 -12.72
C GLU A 40 -2.41 -15.06 -13.71
N PRO A 41 -1.38 -14.94 -14.56
CA PRO A 41 -1.00 -15.99 -15.51
C PRO A 41 -0.75 -17.32 -14.79
N LYS A 42 -1.36 -18.39 -15.31
CA LYS A 42 -1.15 -19.76 -14.81
C LYS A 42 -0.32 -20.55 -15.80
N ALA A 43 0.69 -21.26 -15.32
CA ALA A 43 1.68 -21.93 -16.17
C ALA A 43 1.03 -22.90 -17.17
N GLU A 44 -0.07 -23.54 -16.77
CA GLU A 44 -0.83 -24.51 -17.56
C GLU A 44 -1.52 -23.88 -18.79
N ALA A 45 -1.68 -22.56 -18.82
CA ALA A 45 -2.27 -21.84 -19.94
C ALA A 45 -1.28 -21.55 -21.08
N PHE A 46 0.01 -21.88 -20.92
CA PHE A 46 1.07 -21.55 -21.87
C PHE A 46 1.72 -22.81 -22.44
N ALA A 47 2.05 -22.74 -23.74
CA ALA A 47 2.71 -23.84 -24.43
C ALA A 47 4.20 -23.98 -24.06
N THR A 48 4.82 -22.91 -23.53
CA THR A 48 6.23 -22.89 -23.15
C THR A 48 6.45 -22.08 -21.87
N ASP A 49 7.48 -22.46 -21.11
CA ASP A 49 7.91 -21.73 -19.92
C ASP A 49 8.29 -20.28 -20.22
N ASP A 50 8.93 -20.02 -21.37
CA ASP A 50 9.33 -18.66 -21.75
C ASP A 50 8.11 -17.76 -22.02
N ALA A 51 7.05 -18.29 -22.63
CA ALA A 51 5.80 -17.56 -22.82
C ALA A 51 5.11 -17.25 -21.48
N PHE A 52 5.10 -18.23 -20.56
CA PHE A 52 4.58 -18.03 -19.21
C PHE A 52 5.38 -16.96 -18.46
N ARG A 53 6.72 -17.06 -18.42
CA ARG A 53 7.59 -16.10 -17.73
C ARG A 53 7.40 -14.67 -18.25
N HIS A 54 7.26 -14.50 -19.56
CA HIS A 54 7.01 -13.19 -20.15
C HIS A 54 5.64 -12.62 -19.74
N ALA A 55 4.59 -13.45 -19.78
CA ALA A 55 3.25 -13.02 -19.36
C ALA A 55 3.20 -12.70 -17.86
N PHE A 56 3.81 -13.55 -17.03
CA PHE A 56 3.91 -13.34 -15.59
C PHE A 56 4.66 -12.06 -15.25
N ALA A 57 5.82 -11.80 -15.88
CA ALA A 57 6.58 -10.58 -15.64
C ALA A 57 5.80 -9.31 -16.03
N ALA A 58 5.00 -9.36 -17.10
CA ALA A 58 4.16 -8.23 -17.49
C ALA A 58 3.00 -7.99 -16.51
N TRP A 59 2.39 -9.07 -16.01
CA TRP A 59 1.36 -9.02 -14.98
C TRP A 59 1.92 -8.48 -13.65
N ASP A 60 3.06 -8.99 -13.21
CA ASP A 60 3.74 -8.63 -11.96
C ASP A 60 4.14 -7.15 -11.97
N ALA A 61 4.75 -6.67 -13.06
CA ALA A 61 5.08 -5.25 -13.21
C ALA A 61 3.83 -4.35 -13.10
N ARG A 62 2.71 -4.77 -13.71
CA ARG A 62 1.45 -4.03 -13.63
C ARG A 62 0.84 -4.07 -12.23
N TYR A 63 0.98 -5.20 -11.53
CA TYR A 63 0.52 -5.36 -10.15
C TYR A 63 1.28 -4.41 -9.22
N GLU A 64 2.61 -4.40 -9.30
CA GLU A 64 3.48 -3.52 -8.52
C GLU A 64 3.18 -2.03 -8.76
N GLU A 65 2.96 -1.62 -10.02
CA GLU A 65 2.57 -0.24 -10.34
C GLU A 65 1.27 0.18 -9.64
N LEU A 66 0.25 -0.69 -9.63
CA LEU A 66 -1.03 -0.41 -8.99
C LEU A 66 -0.91 -0.44 -7.47
N TYR A 67 -0.16 -1.40 -6.94
CA TYR A 67 0.10 -1.56 -5.51
C TYR A 67 0.77 -0.32 -4.92
N ASP A 68 1.83 0.17 -5.56
CA ASP A 68 2.53 1.40 -5.16
C ASP A 68 1.69 2.67 -5.31
N ALA A 69 0.79 2.69 -6.29
CA ALA A 69 -0.09 3.82 -6.54
C ALA A 69 -1.18 3.99 -5.46
N GLN A 70 -1.48 2.97 -4.66
CA GLN A 70 -2.47 3.07 -3.58
C GLN A 70 -2.04 4.06 -2.47
N GLU A 71 -0.75 4.30 -2.29
CA GLU A 71 -0.21 5.14 -1.20
C GLU A 71 -0.16 6.64 -1.52
N VAL A 72 -0.71 7.08 -2.66
CA VAL A 72 -0.77 8.50 -2.97
C VAL A 72 -1.91 9.19 -2.20
N GLY A 73 -1.75 10.48 -1.91
CA GLY A 73 -2.75 11.24 -1.16
C GLY A 73 -2.79 10.96 0.33
N VAL A 74 -1.83 10.18 0.86
CA VAL A 74 -1.70 9.92 2.30
C VAL A 74 -0.34 10.39 2.83
N VAL A 75 -0.22 10.45 4.16
CA VAL A 75 1.05 10.58 4.88
C VAL A 75 1.15 9.43 5.86
N PHE A 76 2.30 8.75 5.86
CA PHE A 76 2.63 7.76 6.86
C PHE A 76 2.63 8.35 8.28
N LEU A 77 1.95 7.69 9.22
CA LEU A 77 1.92 8.09 10.63
C LEU A 77 2.82 7.20 11.50
N SER A 78 2.64 5.88 11.41
CA SER A 78 3.35 4.92 12.25
C SER A 78 3.36 3.53 11.61
N GLU A 79 4.41 2.77 11.91
CA GLU A 79 4.48 1.33 11.65
C GLU A 79 3.83 0.61 12.84
N GLN A 80 3.11 -0.49 12.58
CA GLN A 80 2.34 -1.23 13.58
C GLN A 80 2.89 -2.65 13.81
N GLY A 81 4.11 -2.93 13.37
CA GLY A 81 4.70 -4.26 13.26
C GLY A 81 4.30 -4.99 11.98
N CYS A 82 5.09 -6.00 11.60
CA CYS A 82 4.79 -6.92 10.49
C CYS A 82 4.49 -6.25 9.14
N GLY A 83 4.95 -5.02 8.91
CA GLY A 83 4.69 -4.27 7.68
C GLY A 83 3.33 -3.55 7.64
N TYR A 84 2.54 -3.63 8.71
CA TYR A 84 1.31 -2.83 8.84
C TYR A 84 1.67 -1.37 9.11
N SER A 85 0.88 -0.44 8.57
CA SER A 85 1.10 0.99 8.81
C SER A 85 -0.18 1.80 8.91
N SER A 86 -0.17 2.79 9.80
CA SER A 86 -1.24 3.78 9.89
C SER A 86 -0.94 4.95 8.96
N LEU A 87 -1.94 5.37 8.20
CA LEU A 87 -1.86 6.38 7.15
C LEU A 87 -2.89 7.49 7.40
N LEU A 88 -2.49 8.74 7.25
CA LEU A 88 -3.40 9.90 7.27
C LEU A 88 -3.73 10.33 5.86
N VAL A 89 -5.03 10.36 5.51
CA VAL A 89 -5.46 10.86 4.21
C VAL A 89 -5.39 12.39 4.16
N MET A 90 -4.71 12.92 3.15
CA MET A 90 -4.43 14.36 3.00
C MET A 90 -5.34 15.05 1.96
N THR A 91 -5.93 14.31 1.03
CA THR A 91 -6.68 14.84 -0.11
C THR A 91 -7.96 14.04 -0.37
N GLY A 92 -8.90 14.64 -1.11
CA GLY A 92 -10.15 13.98 -1.48
C GLY A 92 -11.20 13.91 -0.36
N LEU A 93 -12.20 13.05 -0.54
CA LEU A 93 -13.38 12.91 0.33
C LEU A 93 -13.02 12.44 1.74
N HIS A 94 -11.97 11.64 1.88
CA HIS A 94 -11.56 11.04 3.15
C HIS A 94 -10.52 11.86 3.92
N LYS A 95 -10.22 13.09 3.47
CA LYS A 95 -9.21 13.95 4.09
C LYS A 95 -9.40 14.08 5.61
N GLY A 96 -8.33 13.86 6.36
CA GLY A 96 -8.30 13.94 7.83
C GLY A 96 -8.62 12.62 8.55
N THR A 97 -9.03 11.58 7.83
CA THR A 97 -9.27 10.24 8.39
C THR A 97 -8.00 9.38 8.39
N VAL A 98 -7.92 8.46 9.35
CA VAL A 98 -6.82 7.49 9.47
C VAL A 98 -7.23 6.14 8.89
N TRP A 99 -6.33 5.56 8.11
CA TRP A 99 -6.46 4.27 7.45
C TRP A 99 -5.33 3.36 7.88
N GLU A 100 -5.54 2.05 7.79
CA GLU A 100 -4.47 1.07 8.00
C GLU A 100 -4.15 0.40 6.67
N ASP A 101 -2.86 0.31 6.38
CA ASP A 101 -2.32 -0.61 5.40
C ASP A 101 -2.31 -2.01 5.98
N LEU A 102 -3.24 -2.85 5.51
CA LEU A 102 -3.40 -4.23 5.94
C LEU A 102 -2.89 -5.21 4.88
N ARG A 103 -2.15 -4.75 3.86
CA ARG A 103 -1.73 -5.57 2.72
C ARG A 103 -0.90 -6.79 3.12
N PRO A 104 -0.07 -6.75 4.19
CA PRO A 104 0.58 -7.96 4.71
C PRO A 104 -0.37 -9.07 5.23
N ALA A 105 -1.65 -8.75 5.49
CA ALA A 105 -2.71 -9.68 5.84
C ALA A 105 -3.63 -10.02 4.65
N ASP A 106 -3.16 -9.83 3.42
CA ASP A 106 -3.96 -9.96 2.20
C ASP A 106 -5.24 -9.09 2.23
N SER A 107 -5.17 -7.97 2.96
CA SER A 107 -6.27 -7.03 3.15
C SER A 107 -5.85 -5.66 2.60
N GLY A 108 -6.71 -4.98 1.84
CA GLY A 108 -6.32 -3.68 1.25
C GLY A 108 -6.03 -2.59 2.29
N ILE A 109 -5.81 -1.36 1.81
CA ILE A 109 -5.76 -0.18 2.68
C ILE A 109 -7.20 0.17 3.09
N ALA A 110 -7.49 0.14 4.39
CA ALA A 110 -8.87 0.21 4.91
C ALA A 110 -9.06 1.33 5.96
N PRO A 111 -10.26 1.93 6.06
CA PRO A 111 -10.52 2.99 7.02
C PRO A 111 -10.62 2.45 8.45
N THR A 112 -10.02 3.18 9.41
CA THR A 112 -10.16 2.86 10.85
C THR A 112 -11.48 3.35 11.45
N GLY A 113 -12.16 4.28 10.75
CA GLY A 113 -13.28 5.05 11.29
C GLY A 113 -12.88 6.20 12.22
N LEU A 114 -11.59 6.52 12.32
CA LEU A 114 -11.06 7.59 13.18
C LEU A 114 -10.55 8.77 12.36
N ASP A 115 -10.69 9.98 12.93
CA ASP A 115 -9.85 11.11 12.54
C ASP A 115 -8.48 11.07 13.23
N PHE A 116 -7.56 11.92 12.79
CA PHE A 116 -6.21 11.99 13.38
C PHE A 116 -6.21 12.25 14.90
N GLY A 117 -7.10 13.11 15.40
CA GLY A 117 -7.14 13.45 16.82
C GLY A 117 -7.70 12.32 17.69
N GLN A 118 -8.66 11.55 17.17
CA GLN A 118 -9.18 10.35 17.80
C GLN A 118 -8.13 9.23 17.81
N TRP A 119 -7.43 9.03 16.70
CA TRP A 119 -6.34 8.05 16.59
C TRP A 119 -5.19 8.39 17.55
N TYR A 120 -4.72 9.64 17.56
CA TYR A 120 -3.55 10.07 18.36
C TYR A 120 -3.74 9.96 19.88
N ARG A 121 -4.99 9.94 20.36
CA ARG A 121 -5.31 9.85 21.80
C ARG A 121 -5.47 8.42 22.31
N ARG A 122 -5.34 7.43 21.43
CA ARG A 122 -5.34 6.00 21.81
C ARG A 122 -3.93 5.56 22.15
#